data_AF-A0A9W6SZ21-F1
#
_entry.id   AF-A0A9W6SZ21-F1
#
_cell.length_a   1.000
_cell.length_b   1.000
_cell.length_c   1.000
_cell.angle_alpha   90.00
_cell.angle_beta   90.00
_cell.angle_gamma   90.00
#
_symmetry.space_group_name_H-M   'P 1'
#
loop_
_entity.id
_entity.type
_entity.pdbx_description
1 polymer ?
#
loop_
_entity_poly.entity_id
_entity_poly.type
_entity_poly.pdbx_seq_one_letter_code
_entity_poly.pdbx_strand_id
1 'polypeptide(L)'
;MHLFTSLVQLKSIKLGIELFQDENYKNDNEIYDEELYSSLLKTFNNLRYFILIESGYKNPNLPYLLETPSLVTSSKRVGLDIATVIGVLRSHDIDNMYDQIDIPFSIDDGSVLNTLTGLINDMKYRYPINHHRLGFGFNTGFGLGRYPEDTYDGVTMSEGNPWFISTATASELLYKIIYKLYKYEKDLIIPNGFEISGLIIENDSIDNDAIIFNYNSYEYNQTSISLINYADSFLDVIREHVDLQGHMSEQFNKYSGYMEGAEDLTWSYGAFWSSIRWRNKVLKLKNERENN
;
A
#
# COMPACT_ATOMS: atom_id res chain seq x y z
N MET A 1 14.12 8.73 -11.85
CA MET A 1 13.08 9.40 -11.03
C MET A 1 12.14 8.31 -10.58
N HIS A 2 11.91 8.21 -9.27
CA HIS A 2 11.21 7.09 -8.64
C HIS A 2 10.15 7.64 -7.69
N LEU A 3 8.91 7.18 -7.83
CA LEU A 3 7.79 7.67 -7.04
C LEU A 3 8.03 7.40 -5.54
N PHE A 4 8.48 6.20 -5.17
CA PHE A 4 8.86 5.87 -3.80
C PHE A 4 9.81 6.92 -3.22
N THR A 5 10.91 7.20 -3.92
CA THR A 5 11.94 8.15 -3.49
C THR A 5 11.36 9.54 -3.30
N SER A 6 10.57 10.03 -4.24
CA SER A 6 9.98 11.36 -4.17
C SER A 6 8.99 11.48 -3.02
N LEU A 7 8.15 10.47 -2.77
CA LEU A 7 7.19 10.48 -1.66
C LEU A 7 7.86 10.49 -0.29
N VAL A 8 8.90 9.67 -0.08
CA VAL A 8 9.60 9.65 1.22
C VAL A 8 10.43 10.91 1.46
N GLN A 9 10.99 11.51 0.39
CA GLN A 9 11.64 12.82 0.48
C GLN A 9 10.63 13.90 0.86
N LEU A 10 9.45 13.93 0.21
CA LEU A 10 8.40 14.88 0.52
C LEU A 10 7.90 14.73 1.96
N LYS A 11 7.70 13.50 2.44
CA LYS A 11 7.35 13.23 3.84
C LYS A 11 8.42 13.71 4.81
N SER A 12 9.70 13.49 4.50
CA SER A 12 10.79 13.95 5.36
C SER A 12 10.82 15.48 5.48
N ILE A 13 10.61 16.19 4.37
CA ILE A 13 10.52 17.67 4.39
C ILE A 13 9.31 18.13 5.21
N LYS A 14 8.15 17.47 5.03
CA LYS A 14 6.95 17.76 5.84
C LYS A 14 7.20 17.58 7.34
N LEU A 15 7.80 16.47 7.74
CA LEU A 15 8.13 16.24 9.16
C LEU A 15 9.06 17.34 9.70
N GLY A 16 9.99 17.82 8.87
CA GLY A 16 10.80 19.00 9.19
C GLY A 16 9.96 20.25 9.42
N ILE A 17 9.01 20.56 8.52
CA ILE A 17 8.09 21.70 8.65
C ILE A 17 7.26 21.58 9.94
N GLU A 18 6.69 20.40 10.20
CA GLU A 18 5.90 20.13 11.42
C GLU A 18 6.71 20.33 12.69
N LEU A 19 8.00 19.94 12.70
CA LEU A 19 8.91 20.18 13.81
C LEU A 19 9.09 21.68 14.08
N PHE A 20 9.25 22.50 13.04
CA PHE A 20 9.32 23.96 13.20
C PHE A 20 7.98 24.59 13.63
N GLN A 21 6.84 23.93 13.38
CA GLN A 21 5.53 24.39 13.80
C GLN A 21 5.20 24.04 15.25
N ASP A 22 5.85 23.03 15.82
CA ASP A 22 5.69 22.62 17.23
C ASP A 22 6.14 23.74 18.18
N GLU A 23 5.22 24.19 19.04
CA GLU A 23 5.43 25.24 20.04
C GLU A 23 6.55 24.88 21.02
N ASN A 24 6.71 23.60 21.37
CA ASN A 24 7.77 23.17 22.29
C ASN A 24 9.14 23.31 21.62
N TYR A 25 9.24 22.97 20.33
CA TYR A 25 10.47 23.12 19.57
C TYR A 25 10.87 24.60 19.40
N LYS A 26 9.90 25.51 19.28
CA LYS A 26 10.14 26.96 19.25
C LYS A 26 10.64 27.52 20.57
N ASN A 27 10.15 26.98 21.70
CA ASN A 27 10.49 27.47 23.02
C ASN A 27 11.84 26.95 23.54
N ASP A 28 12.24 25.73 23.15
CA ASP A 28 13.48 25.10 23.60
C ASP A 28 14.72 25.49 22.76
N ASN A 29 14.54 26.02 21.55
CA ASN A 29 15.64 26.44 20.69
C ASN A 29 15.77 27.97 20.67
N GLU A 30 16.84 28.50 21.28
CA GLU A 30 17.20 29.93 21.25
C GLU A 30 17.43 30.48 19.82
N ILE A 31 17.49 29.62 18.80
CA ILE A 31 17.72 30.00 17.39
C ILE A 31 16.69 29.26 16.51
N TYR A 32 15.51 29.82 16.37
CA TYR A 32 14.59 29.45 15.29
C TYR A 32 15.20 29.87 13.94
N ASP A 33 15.58 28.91 13.11
CA ASP A 33 16.15 29.18 11.78
C ASP A 33 15.04 29.44 10.76
N GLU A 34 14.65 30.71 10.62
CA GLU A 34 13.63 31.15 9.65
C GLU A 34 14.02 30.85 8.20
N GLU A 35 15.32 30.88 7.88
CA GLU A 35 15.82 30.63 6.52
C GLU A 35 15.65 29.16 6.15
N LEU A 36 16.02 28.26 7.05
CA LEU A 36 15.80 26.83 6.87
C LEU A 36 14.31 26.50 6.78
N TYR A 37 13.47 27.07 7.66
CA TYR A 37 12.02 26.86 7.59
C TYR A 37 11.42 27.32 6.24
N SER A 38 11.81 28.50 5.77
CA SER A 38 11.40 29.03 4.47
C SER A 38 11.88 28.13 3.31
N SER A 39 13.12 27.63 3.40
CA SER A 39 13.70 26.70 2.42
C SER A 39 12.93 25.37 2.39
N LEU A 40 12.54 24.83 3.55
CA LEU A 40 11.72 23.61 3.64
C LEU A 40 10.36 23.81 2.98
N LEU A 41 9.65 24.91 3.27
CA LEU A 41 8.36 25.21 2.66
C LEU A 41 8.45 25.34 1.13
N LYS A 42 9.46 26.06 0.64
CA LYS A 42 9.70 26.20 -0.82
C LYS A 42 10.02 24.84 -1.45
N THR A 43 10.89 24.07 -0.83
CA THR A 43 11.30 22.75 -1.32
C THR A 43 10.12 21.76 -1.32
N PHE A 44 9.29 21.78 -0.28
CA PHE A 44 8.07 20.99 -0.20
C PHE A 44 7.14 21.29 -1.37
N ASN A 45 6.83 22.58 -1.60
CA ASN A 45 5.94 22.99 -2.68
C ASN A 45 6.49 22.62 -4.06
N ASN A 46 7.79 22.84 -4.30
CA ASN A 46 8.44 22.48 -5.55
C ASN A 46 8.43 20.96 -5.79
N LEU A 47 8.79 20.16 -4.78
CA LEU A 47 8.80 18.71 -4.90
C LEU A 47 7.38 18.15 -5.06
N ARG A 48 6.40 18.70 -4.34
CA ARG A 48 4.98 18.33 -4.49
C ARG A 48 4.47 18.65 -5.89
N TYR A 49 4.82 19.82 -6.44
CA TYR A 49 4.49 20.19 -7.81
C TYR A 49 5.13 19.24 -8.82
N PHE A 50 6.43 18.95 -8.67
CA PHE A 50 7.12 17.98 -9.50
C PHE A 50 6.44 16.60 -9.47
N ILE A 51 6.09 16.08 -8.28
CA ILE A 51 5.41 14.79 -8.11
C ILE A 51 4.08 14.76 -8.87
N LEU A 52 3.27 15.81 -8.73
CA LEU A 52 1.93 15.86 -9.32
C LEU A 52 1.92 16.13 -10.82
N ILE A 53 2.85 16.94 -11.32
CA ILE A 53 2.73 17.57 -12.65
C ILE A 53 3.86 17.16 -13.60
N GLU A 54 5.12 17.20 -13.15
CA GLU A 54 6.28 17.08 -14.05
C GLU A 54 6.86 15.66 -14.13
N SER A 55 6.68 14.87 -13.07
CA SER A 55 7.35 13.59 -12.88
C SER A 55 6.89 12.50 -13.86
N GLY A 56 5.63 12.55 -14.31
CA GLY A 56 4.97 11.48 -15.04
C GLY A 56 4.52 10.28 -14.19
N TYR A 57 4.55 10.37 -12.86
CA TYR A 57 4.11 9.27 -11.97
C TYR A 57 2.62 8.95 -12.15
N LYS A 58 1.77 9.96 -12.35
CA LYS A 58 0.37 9.79 -12.75
C LYS A 58 0.27 10.02 -14.26
N ASN A 59 -0.12 8.98 -15.01
CA ASN A 59 -0.40 9.09 -16.44
C ASN A 59 -1.91 9.09 -16.66
N PRO A 60 -2.50 10.10 -17.34
CA PRO A 60 -3.94 10.18 -17.53
C PRO A 60 -4.54 9.04 -18.34
N ASN A 61 -3.72 8.31 -19.11
CA ASN A 61 -4.15 7.18 -19.94
C ASN A 61 -4.00 5.82 -19.23
N LEU A 62 -3.48 5.79 -17.99
CA LEU A 62 -3.29 4.56 -17.24
C LEU A 62 -4.03 4.65 -15.90
N PRO A 63 -4.67 3.57 -15.44
CA PRO A 63 -5.45 3.60 -14.21
C PRO A 63 -4.58 3.55 -12.95
N TYR A 64 -3.29 3.16 -13.08
CA TYR A 64 -2.33 2.96 -11.99
C TYR A 64 -1.17 3.97 -12.04
N LEU A 65 -0.39 4.04 -10.96
CA LEU A 65 0.79 4.91 -10.85
C LEU A 65 2.03 4.23 -11.45
N LEU A 66 2.89 5.02 -12.08
CA LEU A 66 4.15 4.58 -12.65
C LEU A 66 5.28 4.82 -11.64
N GLU A 67 5.87 3.74 -11.12
CA GLU A 67 6.98 3.88 -10.17
C GLU A 67 8.18 4.57 -10.81
N THR A 68 8.55 4.17 -12.04
CA THR A 68 9.68 4.73 -12.78
C THR A 68 9.27 5.06 -14.23
N PRO A 69 8.70 6.25 -14.48
CA PRO A 69 8.12 6.62 -15.79
C PRO A 69 9.08 6.45 -16.98
N SER A 70 10.37 6.75 -16.80
CA SER A 70 11.37 6.62 -17.87
C SER A 70 11.59 5.18 -18.35
N LEU A 71 11.34 4.18 -17.50
CA LEU A 71 11.41 2.76 -17.89
C LEU A 71 10.19 2.34 -18.71
N VAL A 72 9.05 3.02 -18.52
CA VAL A 72 7.85 2.84 -19.34
C VAL A 72 8.04 3.46 -20.71
N THR A 73 8.53 4.70 -20.77
CA THR A 73 8.83 5.38 -22.05
C THR A 73 9.85 4.60 -22.88
N SER A 74 10.82 3.94 -22.24
CA SER A 74 11.82 3.11 -22.91
C SER A 74 11.38 1.64 -23.12
N SER A 75 10.11 1.31 -22.83
CA SER A 75 9.52 -0.03 -22.99
C SER A 75 10.28 -1.14 -22.24
N LYS A 76 10.96 -0.80 -21.14
CA LYS A 76 11.70 -1.74 -20.29
C LYS A 76 10.86 -2.29 -19.13
N ARG A 77 9.85 -1.53 -18.69
CA ARG A 77 8.88 -1.94 -17.67
C ARG A 77 7.50 -1.36 -17.97
N VAL A 78 6.44 -2.00 -17.48
CA VAL A 78 5.05 -1.51 -17.56
C VAL A 78 4.72 -0.47 -16.47
N GLY A 79 5.62 -0.32 -15.49
CA GLY A 79 5.55 0.70 -14.44
C GLY A 79 4.90 0.27 -13.13
N LEU A 80 4.28 -0.91 -13.09
CA LEU A 80 3.79 -1.54 -11.85
C LEU A 80 4.97 -1.94 -10.97
N ASP A 81 4.99 -1.47 -9.73
CA ASP A 81 6.01 -1.80 -8.75
C ASP A 81 5.43 -1.66 -7.33
N ILE A 82 5.71 -2.62 -6.46
CA ILE A 82 5.27 -2.58 -5.06
C ILE A 82 5.89 -1.39 -4.31
N ALA A 83 7.05 -0.88 -4.76
CA ALA A 83 7.70 0.30 -4.19
C ALA A 83 6.75 1.50 -4.16
N THR A 84 5.84 1.62 -5.11
CA THR A 84 4.79 2.66 -5.12
C THR A 84 3.90 2.55 -3.88
N VAL A 85 3.39 1.35 -3.59
CA VAL A 85 2.51 1.10 -2.44
C VAL A 85 3.28 1.28 -1.12
N ILE A 86 4.52 0.80 -1.06
CA ILE A 86 5.39 1.00 0.11
C ILE A 86 5.60 2.51 0.34
N GLY A 87 5.90 3.28 -0.71
CA GLY A 87 6.12 4.72 -0.65
C GLY A 87 4.92 5.44 -0.06
N VAL A 88 3.72 5.13 -0.57
CA VAL A 88 2.44 5.65 -0.06
C VAL A 88 2.24 5.28 1.41
N LEU A 89 2.49 4.02 1.80
CA LEU A 89 2.35 3.58 3.20
C LEU A 89 3.34 4.26 4.16
N ARG A 90 4.51 4.65 3.67
CA ARG A 90 5.54 5.33 4.46
C ARG A 90 5.38 6.86 4.47
N SER A 91 4.65 7.43 3.52
CA SER A 91 4.45 8.88 3.43
C SER A 91 3.14 9.37 4.04
N HIS A 92 2.21 8.48 4.42
CA HIS A 92 0.89 8.87 4.95
C HIS A 92 0.63 8.36 6.38
N ASP A 93 0.46 9.31 7.30
CA ASP A 93 0.10 9.06 8.69
C ASP A 93 -1.42 9.12 8.87
N ILE A 94 -2.08 7.97 8.80
CA ILE A 94 -3.55 7.91 8.84
C ILE A 94 -4.15 8.14 10.22
N ASP A 95 -3.32 8.24 11.26
CA ASP A 95 -3.78 8.46 12.64
C ASP A 95 -3.95 9.92 13.02
N ASN A 96 -3.43 10.85 12.21
CA ASN A 96 -3.45 12.28 12.48
C ASN A 96 -4.58 12.96 11.68
N MET A 97 -5.68 13.32 12.35
CA MET A 97 -6.79 14.05 11.73
C MET A 97 -6.47 15.53 11.45
N TYR A 98 -5.42 16.06 12.10
CA TYR A 98 -4.97 17.43 11.97
C TYR A 98 -3.78 17.55 11.01
N ASP A 99 -3.57 16.53 10.18
CA ASP A 99 -2.58 16.58 9.14
C ASP A 99 -2.98 17.63 8.08
N GLN A 100 -2.41 18.83 8.19
CA GLN A 100 -2.71 19.97 7.33
C GLN A 100 -1.86 20.02 6.06
N ILE A 101 -0.78 19.23 5.99
CA ILE A 101 0.20 19.28 4.90
C ILE A 101 -0.01 18.07 3.99
N ASP A 102 -0.75 18.28 2.92
CA ASP A 102 -1.17 17.22 2.02
C ASP A 102 -0.03 16.61 1.20
N ILE A 103 0.16 15.30 1.33
CA ILE A 103 1.05 14.49 0.49
C ILE A 103 0.19 13.83 -0.61
N PRO A 104 0.58 13.91 -1.89
CA PRO A 104 -0.16 13.28 -2.98
C PRO A 104 -0.28 11.76 -2.86
N PHE A 105 -1.31 11.21 -3.52
CA PHE A 105 -1.56 9.77 -3.65
C PHE A 105 -1.78 9.10 -2.29
N SER A 106 -2.83 9.52 -1.60
CA SER A 106 -3.22 8.95 -0.32
C SER A 106 -3.47 7.44 -0.43
N ILE A 107 -3.47 6.74 0.70
CA ILE A 107 -3.65 5.28 0.74
C ILE A 107 -4.94 4.77 0.06
N ASP A 108 -5.95 5.63 -0.08
CA ASP A 108 -7.26 5.39 -0.68
C ASP A 108 -7.42 6.05 -2.06
N ASP A 109 -6.35 6.59 -2.65
CA ASP A 109 -6.34 7.02 -4.06
C ASP A 109 -6.55 5.82 -4.99
N GLY A 110 -7.50 5.94 -5.91
CA GLY A 110 -7.86 4.86 -6.85
C GLY A 110 -6.67 4.36 -7.69
N SER A 111 -5.67 5.19 -8.00
CA SER A 111 -4.48 4.74 -8.72
C SER A 111 -3.48 3.97 -7.87
N VAL A 112 -3.42 4.23 -6.55
CA VAL A 112 -2.63 3.40 -5.63
C VAL A 112 -3.25 2.01 -5.54
N LEU A 113 -4.56 1.98 -5.37
CA LEU A 113 -5.36 0.76 -5.36
C LEU A 113 -5.24 -0.01 -6.70
N ASN A 114 -5.36 0.66 -7.84
CA ASN A 114 -5.14 0.05 -9.16
C ASN A 114 -3.70 -0.46 -9.34
N THR A 115 -2.71 0.16 -8.71
CA THR A 115 -1.33 -0.33 -8.76
C THR A 115 -1.22 -1.68 -8.05
N LEU A 116 -1.78 -1.79 -6.85
CA LEU A 116 -1.83 -3.06 -6.13
C LEU A 116 -2.65 -4.13 -6.89
N THR A 117 -3.82 -3.77 -7.41
CA THR A 117 -4.65 -4.66 -8.23
C THR A 117 -3.91 -5.13 -9.49
N GLY A 118 -3.17 -4.25 -10.16
CA GLY A 118 -2.34 -4.60 -11.31
C GLY A 118 -1.25 -5.62 -10.96
N LEU A 119 -0.55 -5.42 -9.84
CA LEU A 119 0.45 -6.37 -9.34
C LEU A 119 -0.20 -7.73 -9.03
N ILE A 120 -1.34 -7.75 -8.35
CA ILE A 120 -2.08 -8.98 -8.02
C ILE A 120 -2.50 -9.72 -9.30
N ASN A 121 -3.08 -9.01 -10.27
CA ASN A 121 -3.58 -9.59 -11.51
C ASN A 121 -2.49 -10.19 -12.39
N ASP A 122 -1.28 -9.64 -12.34
CA ASP A 122 -0.10 -10.22 -12.99
C ASP A 122 0.43 -11.42 -12.19
N MET A 123 0.70 -11.22 -10.90
CA MET A 123 1.45 -12.17 -10.07
C MET A 123 0.66 -13.42 -9.70
N LYS A 124 -0.68 -13.37 -9.71
CA LYS A 124 -1.53 -14.56 -9.54
C LYS A 124 -1.31 -15.62 -10.63
N TYR A 125 -0.87 -15.21 -11.82
CA TYR A 125 -0.53 -16.11 -12.93
C TYR A 125 0.97 -16.28 -13.12
N ARG A 126 1.77 -15.21 -12.90
CA ARG A 126 3.24 -15.23 -13.08
C ARG A 126 3.95 -16.24 -12.18
N TYR A 127 3.47 -16.44 -10.97
CA TYR A 127 4.10 -17.33 -9.99
C TYR A 127 3.29 -18.62 -9.85
N PRO A 128 3.85 -19.79 -10.23
CA PRO A 128 3.13 -21.07 -10.12
C PRO A 128 2.63 -21.42 -8.71
N ILE A 129 3.34 -21.01 -7.66
CA ILE A 129 2.86 -21.17 -6.28
C ILE A 129 1.53 -20.46 -6.00
N ASN A 130 1.07 -19.55 -6.85
CA ASN A 130 -0.20 -18.86 -6.66
C ASN A 130 -1.38 -19.62 -7.29
N HIS A 131 -1.12 -20.62 -8.14
CA HIS A 131 -2.16 -21.24 -8.96
C HIS A 131 -3.18 -22.03 -8.14
N HIS A 132 -2.78 -22.67 -7.03
CA HIS A 132 -3.74 -23.38 -6.17
C HIS A 132 -4.73 -22.42 -5.50
N ARG A 133 -4.32 -21.17 -5.26
CA ARG A 133 -5.17 -20.15 -4.64
C ARG A 133 -6.24 -19.64 -5.59
N LEU A 134 -6.08 -19.78 -6.91
CA LEU A 134 -7.13 -19.44 -7.89
C LEU A 134 -8.45 -20.20 -7.65
N GLY A 135 -8.39 -21.37 -7.00
CA GLY A 135 -9.55 -22.17 -6.63
C GLY A 135 -10.26 -21.73 -5.34
N PHE A 136 -9.69 -20.82 -4.55
CA PHE A 136 -10.28 -20.37 -3.28
C PHE A 136 -11.36 -19.29 -3.46
N GLY A 137 -11.74 -19.01 -4.71
CA GLY A 137 -12.69 -17.98 -5.06
C GLY A 137 -12.03 -16.62 -5.19
N PHE A 138 -12.86 -15.59 -5.28
CA PHE A 138 -12.43 -14.25 -5.65
C PHE A 138 -11.77 -13.45 -4.51
N ASN A 139 -11.85 -13.93 -3.27
CA ASN A 139 -11.42 -13.21 -2.06
C ASN A 139 -10.14 -13.81 -1.45
N THR A 140 -9.12 -14.03 -2.27
CA THR A 140 -7.84 -14.60 -1.83
C THR A 140 -6.64 -13.81 -2.32
N GLY A 141 -5.71 -13.60 -1.41
CA GLY A 141 -4.41 -13.00 -1.66
C GLY A 141 -3.45 -14.00 -2.29
N PHE A 142 -2.38 -13.45 -2.84
CA PHE A 142 -1.36 -14.16 -3.60
C PHE A 142 0.03 -13.70 -3.15
N GLY A 143 1.05 -14.52 -3.35
CA GLY A 143 2.44 -14.11 -3.19
C GLY A 143 2.77 -13.02 -4.20
N LEU A 144 3.24 -11.88 -3.71
CA LEU A 144 3.61 -10.73 -4.54
C LEU A 144 5.11 -10.50 -4.50
N GLY A 145 5.71 -10.14 -5.64
CA GLY A 145 7.11 -9.75 -5.77
C GLY A 145 7.29 -8.24 -5.85
N ARG A 146 8.37 -7.78 -6.51
CA ARG A 146 8.66 -6.34 -6.66
C ARG A 146 7.89 -5.71 -7.81
N TYR A 147 8.16 -6.16 -9.03
CA TYR A 147 7.55 -5.68 -10.27
C TYR A 147 7.53 -6.83 -11.31
N PRO A 148 6.64 -6.81 -12.31
CA PRO A 148 6.44 -7.94 -13.24
C PRO A 148 7.71 -8.36 -14.00
N GLU A 149 8.56 -7.40 -14.38
CA GLU A 149 9.79 -7.65 -15.17
C GLU A 149 11.00 -8.01 -14.32
N ASP A 150 10.79 -8.33 -13.04
CA ASP A 150 11.90 -8.68 -12.16
C ASP A 150 12.56 -10.00 -12.56
N THR A 151 13.89 -9.99 -12.53
CA THR A 151 14.74 -11.13 -12.87
C THR A 151 15.71 -11.48 -11.74
N TYR A 152 15.69 -10.76 -10.61
CA TYR A 152 16.54 -11.12 -9.48
C TYR A 152 15.90 -12.24 -8.65
N ASP A 153 16.58 -13.37 -8.54
CA ASP A 153 16.08 -14.56 -7.85
C ASP A 153 16.47 -14.62 -6.36
N GLY A 154 17.22 -13.62 -5.86
CA GLY A 154 17.75 -13.58 -4.49
C GLY A 154 19.24 -13.86 -4.40
N VAL A 155 19.87 -14.37 -5.45
CA VAL A 155 21.31 -14.64 -5.53
C VAL A 155 21.91 -14.13 -6.85
N THR A 156 21.21 -14.36 -7.95
CA THR A 156 21.62 -14.05 -9.32
C THR A 156 20.48 -13.39 -10.12
N MET A 157 20.68 -13.26 -11.43
CA MET A 157 19.69 -12.72 -12.36
C MET A 157 19.16 -13.85 -13.25
N SER A 158 17.99 -14.37 -12.89
CA SER A 158 17.20 -15.33 -13.66
C SER A 158 15.73 -14.89 -13.73
N GLU A 159 14.89 -15.33 -12.79
CA GLU A 159 13.47 -15.01 -12.69
C GLU A 159 13.16 -14.42 -11.31
N GLY A 160 12.41 -13.32 -11.26
CA GLY A 160 11.99 -12.73 -9.99
C GLY A 160 11.03 -13.63 -9.22
N ASN A 161 11.17 -13.63 -7.90
CA ASN A 161 10.28 -14.36 -6.98
C ASN A 161 9.28 -13.42 -6.28
N PRO A 162 8.27 -14.00 -5.60
CA PRO A 162 7.56 -13.37 -4.50
C PRO A 162 8.47 -12.95 -3.33
N TRP A 163 8.09 -11.87 -2.65
CA TRP A 163 8.79 -11.29 -1.51
C TRP A 163 7.86 -11.21 -0.29
N PHE A 164 8.40 -11.50 0.89
CA PHE A 164 7.65 -11.36 2.14
C PHE A 164 7.21 -9.91 2.38
N ILE A 165 8.10 -8.95 2.12
CA ILE A 165 7.83 -7.50 2.26
C ILE A 165 6.64 -7.10 1.37
N SER A 166 6.65 -7.52 0.11
CA SER A 166 5.61 -7.16 -0.86
C SER A 166 4.25 -7.75 -0.51
N THR A 167 4.25 -9.02 -0.12
CA THR A 167 3.04 -9.72 0.29
C THR A 167 2.45 -9.10 1.57
N ALA A 168 3.29 -8.77 2.55
CA ALA A 168 2.87 -8.07 3.76
C ALA A 168 2.35 -6.64 3.47
N THR A 169 2.95 -5.94 2.51
CA THR A 169 2.59 -4.59 2.09
C THR A 169 1.16 -4.52 1.55
N ALA A 170 0.73 -5.51 0.77
CA ALA A 170 -0.65 -5.60 0.30
C ALA A 170 -1.65 -5.67 1.46
N SER A 171 -1.37 -6.55 2.42
CA SER A 171 -2.16 -6.69 3.64
C SER A 171 -2.20 -5.38 4.46
N GLU A 172 -1.05 -4.71 4.64
CA GLU A 172 -0.96 -3.44 5.37
C GLU A 172 -1.84 -2.36 4.72
N LEU A 173 -1.77 -2.20 3.39
CA LEU A 173 -2.58 -1.21 2.68
C LEU A 173 -4.08 -1.42 2.92
N LEU A 174 -4.55 -2.66 2.74
CA LEU A 174 -5.95 -2.99 2.92
C LEU A 174 -6.41 -2.70 4.37
N TYR A 175 -5.66 -3.14 5.39
CA TYR A 175 -6.01 -2.82 6.78
C TYR A 175 -6.01 -1.31 7.04
N LYS A 176 -5.05 -0.56 6.49
CA LYS A 176 -4.99 0.89 6.67
C LYS A 176 -6.20 1.60 6.05
N ILE A 177 -6.66 1.16 4.88
CA ILE A 177 -7.88 1.69 4.25
C ILE A 177 -9.09 1.39 5.12
N ILE A 178 -9.27 0.13 5.54
CA ILE A 178 -10.39 -0.29 6.40
C ILE A 178 -10.38 0.47 7.73
N TYR A 179 -9.20 0.65 8.32
CA TYR A 179 -9.02 1.44 9.53
C TYR A 179 -9.46 2.89 9.33
N LYS A 180 -9.08 3.52 8.22
CA LYS A 180 -9.48 4.90 7.89
C LYS A 180 -11.00 5.00 7.76
N LEU A 181 -11.66 4.02 7.15
CA LEU A 181 -13.11 3.98 7.02
C LEU A 181 -13.79 3.93 8.41
N TYR A 182 -13.36 3.02 9.29
CA TYR A 182 -13.94 2.91 10.65
C TYR A 182 -13.59 4.10 11.55
N LYS A 183 -12.35 4.58 11.54
CA LYS A 183 -11.89 5.64 12.44
C LYS A 183 -12.58 6.97 12.17
N TYR A 184 -12.84 7.26 10.89
CA TYR A 184 -13.42 8.53 10.46
C TYR A 184 -14.87 8.41 10.01
N GLU A 185 -15.52 7.27 10.26
CA GLU A 185 -16.93 7.03 9.97
C GLU A 185 -17.29 7.36 8.51
N LYS A 186 -16.43 6.92 7.59
CA LYS A 186 -16.55 7.20 6.15
C LYS A 186 -17.29 6.09 5.43
N ASP A 187 -18.08 6.49 4.44
CA ASP A 187 -18.68 5.58 3.46
C ASP A 187 -17.58 4.85 2.67
N LEU A 188 -17.87 3.61 2.31
CA LEU A 188 -17.03 2.85 1.39
C LEU A 188 -17.51 3.13 -0.04
N ILE A 189 -16.66 3.78 -0.83
CA ILE A 189 -16.93 4.13 -2.22
C ILE A 189 -16.08 3.25 -3.12
N ILE A 190 -16.72 2.49 -4.00
CA ILE A 190 -16.06 1.65 -4.99
C ILE A 190 -16.39 2.21 -6.38
N PRO A 191 -15.43 2.81 -7.09
CA PRO A 191 -15.64 3.31 -8.45
C PRO A 191 -16.09 2.19 -9.41
N ASN A 192 -16.98 2.51 -10.35
CA ASN A 192 -17.38 1.56 -11.39
C ASN A 192 -16.16 1.12 -12.23
N GLY A 193 -16.06 -0.17 -12.53
CA GLY A 193 -14.91 -0.76 -13.22
C GLY A 193 -13.70 -1.06 -12.32
N PHE A 194 -13.75 -0.73 -11.03
CA PHE A 194 -12.78 -1.21 -10.05
C PHE A 194 -13.12 -2.67 -9.71
N GLU A 195 -12.52 -3.63 -10.43
CA GLU A 195 -12.65 -5.05 -10.12
C GLU A 195 -11.83 -5.39 -8.86
N ILE A 196 -12.42 -5.18 -7.69
CA ILE A 196 -12.12 -6.07 -6.57
C ILE A 196 -13.00 -7.30 -6.76
N SER A 197 -12.60 -8.15 -7.70
CA SER A 197 -13.37 -9.34 -8.08
C SER A 197 -13.89 -10.04 -6.82
N GLY A 198 -15.22 -10.19 -6.71
CA GLY A 198 -15.95 -10.94 -5.69
C GLY A 198 -15.98 -10.43 -4.24
N LEU A 199 -15.51 -9.21 -3.96
CA LEU A 199 -15.69 -8.57 -2.64
C LEU A 199 -16.99 -7.77 -2.52
N ILE A 200 -17.67 -7.50 -3.63
CA ILE A 200 -18.89 -6.70 -3.66
C ILE A 200 -20.09 -7.63 -3.52
N ILE A 201 -20.78 -7.57 -2.38
CA ILE A 201 -22.12 -8.12 -2.25
C ILE A 201 -23.05 -7.22 -3.07
N GLU A 202 -23.91 -7.82 -3.90
CA GLU A 202 -24.85 -7.10 -4.78
C GLU A 202 -25.54 -5.96 -4.00
N ASN A 203 -25.40 -4.74 -4.51
CA ASN A 203 -26.03 -3.55 -3.96
C ASN A 203 -26.95 -2.96 -5.05
N ASP A 204 -28.21 -2.76 -4.71
CA ASP A 204 -29.24 -2.23 -5.63
C ASP A 204 -29.08 -0.72 -5.91
N SER A 205 -28.24 -0.01 -5.14
CA SER A 205 -27.95 1.42 -5.37
C SER A 205 -26.74 1.62 -6.27
N ILE A 206 -26.94 1.48 -7.57
CA ILE A 206 -26.00 1.94 -8.59
C ILE A 206 -26.21 3.45 -8.75
N ASP A 207 -25.28 4.26 -8.23
CA ASP A 207 -25.07 5.60 -8.77
C ASP A 207 -24.24 5.45 -10.05
N ASN A 208 -24.46 6.31 -11.05
CA ASN A 208 -24.02 6.06 -12.44
C ASN A 208 -22.50 5.82 -12.58
N ASP A 209 -21.68 6.21 -11.59
CA ASP A 209 -20.21 6.13 -11.63
C ASP A 209 -19.55 5.35 -10.47
N ALA A 210 -20.28 4.94 -9.42
CA ALA A 210 -19.73 4.20 -8.28
C ALA A 210 -20.79 3.43 -7.47
N ILE A 211 -20.35 2.37 -6.78
CA ILE A 211 -21.10 1.70 -5.73
C ILE A 211 -20.74 2.34 -4.39
N ILE A 212 -21.74 2.82 -3.67
CA ILE A 212 -21.57 3.47 -2.36
C ILE A 212 -22.21 2.60 -1.28
N PHE A 213 -21.41 2.20 -0.30
CA PHE A 213 -21.87 1.56 0.92
C PHE A 213 -21.81 2.56 2.06
N ASN A 214 -22.99 3.03 2.48
CA ASN A 214 -23.10 4.00 3.57
C ASN A 214 -22.52 3.44 4.86
N TYR A 215 -21.79 4.27 5.60
CA TYR A 215 -21.20 3.87 6.87
C TYR A 215 -22.24 3.26 7.80
N ASN A 216 -21.87 2.14 8.43
CA ASN A 216 -22.71 1.37 9.35
C ASN A 216 -23.97 0.70 8.72
N SER A 217 -24.12 0.69 7.38
CA SER A 217 -25.14 -0.15 6.75
C SER A 217 -24.82 -1.64 6.89
N TYR A 218 -25.82 -2.50 6.68
CA TYR A 218 -25.60 -3.95 6.68
C TYR A 218 -24.56 -4.36 5.62
N GLU A 219 -24.69 -3.82 4.41
CA GLU A 219 -23.82 -4.08 3.27
C GLU A 219 -22.40 -3.54 3.51
N TYR A 220 -22.26 -2.37 4.13
CA TYR A 220 -20.96 -1.83 4.56
C TYR A 220 -20.27 -2.78 5.53
N ASN A 221 -21.00 -3.27 6.54
CA ASN A 221 -20.44 -4.17 7.55
C ASN A 221 -20.02 -5.52 6.96
N GLN A 222 -20.85 -6.11 6.09
CA GLN A 222 -20.50 -7.36 5.40
C GLN A 222 -19.32 -7.20 4.43
N THR A 223 -19.28 -6.08 3.69
CA THR A 223 -18.17 -5.77 2.77
C THR A 223 -16.89 -5.53 3.54
N SER A 224 -16.95 -4.83 4.67
CA SER A 224 -15.79 -4.59 5.55
C SER A 224 -15.23 -5.89 6.11
N ILE A 225 -16.07 -6.83 6.55
CA ILE A 225 -15.64 -8.18 6.97
C ILE A 225 -14.94 -8.90 5.82
N SER A 226 -15.50 -8.83 4.61
CA SER A 226 -14.92 -9.47 3.43
C SER A 226 -13.56 -8.87 3.06
N LEU A 227 -13.41 -7.55 3.17
CA LEU A 227 -12.14 -6.83 2.96
C LEU A 227 -11.09 -7.21 4.01
N ILE A 228 -11.49 -7.38 5.28
CA ILE A 228 -10.59 -7.87 6.34
C ILE A 228 -10.11 -9.29 6.02
N ASN A 229 -11.03 -10.19 5.64
CA ASN A 229 -10.68 -11.56 5.27
C ASN A 229 -9.74 -11.60 4.04
N TYR A 230 -9.97 -10.71 3.07
CA TYR A 230 -9.07 -10.56 1.93
C TYR A 230 -7.67 -10.08 2.36
N ALA A 231 -7.59 -9.09 3.25
CA ALA A 231 -6.30 -8.66 3.82
C ALA A 231 -5.60 -9.78 4.63
N ASP A 232 -6.35 -10.57 5.40
CA ASP A 232 -5.87 -11.73 6.15
C ASP A 232 -5.29 -12.80 5.21
N SER A 233 -5.86 -12.99 4.03
CA SER A 233 -5.41 -14.02 3.08
C SER A 233 -4.02 -13.76 2.48
N PHE A 234 -3.51 -12.52 2.50
CA PHE A 234 -2.10 -12.23 2.20
C PHE A 234 -1.16 -12.62 3.35
N LEU A 235 -1.62 -12.49 4.59
CA LEU A 235 -0.87 -13.02 5.75
C LEU A 235 -0.87 -14.55 5.75
N ASP A 236 -1.93 -15.18 5.24
CA ASP A 236 -1.98 -16.63 5.05
C ASP A 236 -0.94 -17.12 4.04
N VAL A 237 -0.68 -16.36 2.96
CA VAL A 237 0.45 -16.65 2.05
C VAL A 237 1.79 -16.59 2.81
N ILE A 238 2.00 -15.57 3.67
CA ILE A 238 3.21 -15.50 4.50
C ILE A 238 3.31 -16.75 5.40
N ARG A 239 2.21 -17.15 6.04
CA ARG A 239 2.14 -18.35 6.90
C ARG A 239 2.49 -19.63 6.15
N GLU A 240 2.18 -19.73 4.86
CA GLU A 240 2.50 -20.90 4.03
C GLU A 240 3.98 -21.00 3.67
N HIS A 241 4.71 -19.89 3.63
CA HIS A 241 6.08 -19.82 3.10
C HIS A 241 7.14 -19.47 4.15
N VAL A 242 6.73 -19.02 5.33
CA VAL A 242 7.60 -18.90 6.52
C VAL A 242 8.00 -20.29 7.02
N ASP A 243 9.18 -20.43 7.63
CA ASP A 243 9.54 -21.71 8.24
C ASP A 243 8.83 -21.96 9.58
N LEU A 244 9.05 -23.16 10.14
CA LEU A 244 8.45 -23.62 11.39
C LEU A 244 8.91 -22.84 12.63
N GLN A 245 9.99 -22.07 12.54
CA GLN A 245 10.52 -21.24 13.62
C GLN A 245 10.10 -19.77 13.45
N GLY A 246 9.45 -19.42 12.34
CA GLY A 246 9.03 -18.06 12.02
C GLY A 246 10.11 -17.24 11.31
N HIS A 247 11.18 -17.87 10.80
CA HIS A 247 12.19 -17.14 10.04
C HIS A 247 11.64 -16.68 8.70
N MET A 248 11.99 -15.45 8.31
CA MET A 248 11.61 -14.87 7.02
C MET A 248 12.85 -14.35 6.29
N SER A 249 13.12 -14.92 5.13
CA SER A 249 14.11 -14.41 4.18
C SER A 249 13.59 -13.19 3.41
N GLU A 250 14.35 -12.75 2.42
CA GLU A 250 13.95 -11.74 1.45
C GLU A 250 12.79 -12.23 0.55
N GLN A 251 12.93 -13.44 0.01
CA GLN A 251 12.06 -13.99 -1.03
C GLN A 251 11.59 -15.40 -0.68
N PHE A 252 10.57 -15.88 -1.38
CA PHE A 252 10.23 -17.30 -1.41
C PHE A 252 10.03 -17.75 -2.86
N ASN A 253 10.61 -18.89 -3.21
CA ASN A 253 10.72 -19.37 -4.58
C ASN A 253 9.35 -19.47 -5.25
N LYS A 254 9.22 -18.92 -6.46
CA LYS A 254 7.95 -18.87 -7.20
C LYS A 254 7.39 -20.24 -7.61
N TYR A 255 8.18 -21.31 -7.54
CA TYR A 255 7.77 -22.69 -7.88
C TYR A 255 7.57 -23.57 -6.65
N SER A 256 8.54 -23.56 -5.73
CA SER A 256 8.54 -24.45 -4.56
C SER A 256 7.95 -23.81 -3.30
N GLY A 257 7.93 -22.48 -3.23
CA GLY A 257 7.52 -21.73 -2.05
C GLY A 257 8.53 -21.74 -0.90
N TYR A 258 9.72 -22.32 -1.08
CA TYR A 258 10.77 -22.30 -0.06
C TYR A 258 11.47 -20.93 -0.02
N MET A 259 11.91 -20.54 1.17
CA MET A 259 12.66 -19.31 1.39
C MET A 259 13.96 -19.24 0.57
N GLU A 260 14.19 -18.10 -0.06
CA GLU A 260 15.37 -17.78 -0.87
C GLU A 260 15.85 -16.34 -0.64
N GLY A 261 17.09 -16.07 -1.05
CA GLY A 261 17.74 -14.76 -0.89
C GLY A 261 18.31 -14.54 0.50
N ALA A 262 18.42 -13.29 0.92
CA ALA A 262 18.98 -12.93 2.23
C ALA A 262 18.14 -13.55 3.37
N GLU A 263 18.79 -14.34 4.21
CA GLU A 263 18.19 -14.91 5.42
C GLU A 263 17.89 -13.83 6.46
N ASP A 264 16.85 -14.04 7.26
CA ASP A 264 16.44 -13.16 8.36
C ASP A 264 16.40 -11.67 8.00
N LEU A 265 15.82 -11.35 6.83
CA LEU A 265 15.79 -9.97 6.35
C LEU A 265 14.94 -9.11 7.29
N THR A 266 15.59 -8.18 8.00
CA THR A 266 14.94 -7.32 9.02
C THR A 266 13.69 -6.62 8.49
N TRP A 267 13.68 -6.23 7.22
CA TRP A 267 12.54 -5.56 6.62
C TRP A 267 11.34 -6.50 6.38
N SER A 268 11.56 -7.79 6.09
CA SER A 268 10.48 -8.80 6.01
C SER A 268 9.73 -8.86 7.34
N TYR A 269 10.45 -8.94 8.47
CA TYR A 269 9.85 -8.87 9.81
C TYR A 269 9.14 -7.56 10.08
N GLY A 270 9.77 -6.43 9.76
CA GLY A 270 9.17 -5.11 9.97
C GLY A 270 7.87 -4.90 9.19
N ALA A 271 7.82 -5.41 7.95
CA ALA A 271 6.62 -5.36 7.11
C ALA A 271 5.50 -6.22 7.71
N PHE A 272 5.77 -7.49 8.04
CA PHE A 272 4.80 -8.38 8.68
C PHE A 272 4.28 -7.80 10.01
N TRP A 273 5.17 -7.32 10.87
CA TRP A 273 4.82 -6.70 12.14
C TRP A 273 3.91 -5.48 11.95
N SER A 274 4.22 -4.64 10.97
CA SER A 274 3.40 -3.48 10.64
C SER A 274 1.99 -3.88 10.20
N SER A 275 1.86 -4.91 9.35
CA SER A 275 0.56 -5.44 8.91
C SER A 275 -0.25 -5.98 10.10
N ILE A 276 0.35 -6.78 10.99
CA ILE A 276 -0.32 -7.31 12.19
C ILE A 276 -0.78 -6.18 13.13
N ARG A 277 0.05 -5.15 13.32
CA ARG A 277 -0.33 -3.98 14.13
C ARG A 277 -1.57 -3.29 13.56
N TRP A 278 -1.66 -3.14 12.24
CA TRP A 278 -2.84 -2.53 11.60
C TRP A 278 -4.07 -3.45 11.63
N ARG A 279 -3.89 -4.76 11.43
CA ARG A 279 -4.94 -5.76 11.64
C ARG A 279 -5.58 -5.62 13.02
N ASN A 280 -4.75 -5.56 14.07
CA ASN A 280 -5.22 -5.45 15.44
C ASN A 280 -5.98 -4.13 15.70
N LYS A 281 -5.51 -3.02 15.11
CA LYS A 281 -6.22 -1.74 15.18
C LYS A 281 -7.61 -1.80 14.52
N VAL A 282 -7.71 -2.41 13.34
CA VAL A 282 -8.99 -2.60 12.62
C VAL A 282 -9.95 -3.45 13.45
N LEU A 283 -9.51 -4.62 13.92
CA LEU A 283 -10.35 -5.53 14.69
C LEU A 283 -10.83 -4.90 16.00
N LYS A 284 -9.97 -4.11 16.66
CA LYS A 284 -10.36 -3.35 17.86
C LYS A 284 -11.49 -2.38 17.54
N LEU A 285 -11.33 -1.53 16.52
CA LEU A 285 -12.36 -0.56 16.14
C LEU A 285 -13.67 -1.26 15.73
N LYS A 286 -13.60 -2.31 14.91
CA LYS A 286 -14.78 -3.09 14.50
C LYS A 286 -15.55 -3.61 15.72
N ASN A 287 -14.86 -4.24 16.67
CA ASN A 287 -15.48 -4.80 17.87
C ASN A 287 -16.07 -3.71 18.78
N GLU A 288 -15.40 -2.55 18.91
CA GLU A 288 -15.94 -1.41 19.66
C GLU A 288 -17.23 -0.88 19.05
N ARG A 289 -17.40 -0.97 17.73
CA ARG A 289 -18.61 -0.50 17.02
C ARG A 289 -19.75 -1.51 17.02
N GLU A 290 -19.46 -2.82 17.01
CA GLU A 290 -20.51 -3.86 17.13
C GLU A 290 -21.17 -3.92 18.52
N ASN A 291 -20.50 -3.38 19.54
CA ASN A 291 -20.99 -3.36 20.92
C ASN A 291 -21.72 -2.06 21.31
N ASN A 292 -21.82 -1.08 20.40
CA ASN A 292 -22.50 0.21 20.61
C ASN A 292 -23.71 0.33 19.69
#